data_AF-A0A7J7Y290-F1
#
_entry.id   AF-A0A7J7Y290-F1
#
_cell.length_a   1.000
_cell.length_b   1.000
_cell.length_c   1.000
_cell.angle_alpha   90.00
_cell.angle_beta   90.00
_cell.angle_gamma   90.00
#
_symmetry.space_group_name_H-M   'P 1'
#
loop_
_entity.id
_entity.type
_entity.pdbx_description
1 polymer ?
#
loop_
_entity_poly.entity_id
_entity_poly.type
_entity_poly.pdbx_seq_one_letter_code
_entity_poly.pdbx_strand_id
1 'polypeptide(L)'
;MAENREHRGAVEAELDPVEYTLRKRLPHRLPRRPNDIYVNMKTDFKAQLVRCQKLLDGGARGQNACTEIYIHGLGLAINRAINIALQLQAGSFGSLQVAANTSTVELVDDLEPETDAREPLTRIRNNSAIHIRVFRVTPK
;
A
#
# COMPACT_ATOMS: atom_id res chain seq x y z
N MET A 1 -36.38 -6.09 -40.34
CA MET A 1 -36.02 -4.80 -39.70
C MET A 1 -35.15 -5.15 -38.51
N ALA A 2 -33.83 -4.93 -38.64
CA ALA A 2 -32.88 -5.21 -37.57
C ALA A 2 -32.70 -3.91 -36.78
N GLU A 3 -33.24 -3.86 -35.56
CA GLU A 3 -32.98 -2.76 -34.64
C GLU A 3 -31.59 -2.93 -34.05
N ASN A 4 -30.74 -1.97 -34.40
CA ASN A 4 -29.35 -1.88 -34.03
C ASN A 4 -29.25 -1.58 -32.53
N ARG A 5 -28.70 -2.52 -31.75
CA ARG A 5 -28.35 -2.29 -30.33
C ARG A 5 -27.27 -1.22 -30.27
N GLU A 6 -27.61 -0.03 -29.79
CA GLU A 6 -26.59 0.95 -29.40
C GLU A 6 -25.85 0.42 -28.16
N HIS A 7 -24.61 0.00 -28.38
CA HIS A 7 -23.63 -0.12 -27.31
C HIS A 7 -23.41 1.28 -26.73
N ARG A 8 -23.98 1.52 -25.54
CA ARG A 8 -23.53 2.57 -24.63
C ARG A 8 -22.12 2.21 -24.16
N GLY A 9 -21.14 2.44 -25.03
CA GLY A 9 -19.75 2.51 -24.63
C GLY A 9 -19.65 3.65 -23.63
N ALA A 10 -19.36 3.31 -22.37
CA ALA A 10 -18.89 4.29 -21.42
C ALA A 10 -17.66 4.93 -22.04
N VAL A 11 -17.79 6.19 -22.46
CA VAL A 11 -16.68 7.01 -22.92
C VAL A 11 -15.84 7.23 -21.66
N GLU A 12 -14.88 6.33 -21.40
CA GLU A 12 -13.67 6.72 -20.67
C GLU A 12 -13.00 7.76 -21.55
N ALA A 13 -13.47 9.00 -21.44
CA ALA A 13 -12.85 10.13 -22.10
C ALA A 13 -11.39 10.12 -21.62
N GLU A 14 -10.48 9.94 -22.58
CA GLU A 14 -9.05 10.08 -22.38
C GLU A 14 -8.84 11.55 -21.98
N LEU A 15 -8.82 11.80 -20.66
CA LEU A 15 -8.77 13.15 -20.10
C LEU A 15 -7.46 13.81 -20.50
N ASP A 16 -7.55 14.94 -21.20
CA ASP A 16 -6.38 15.73 -21.56
C ASP A 16 -5.73 16.28 -20.28
N PRO A 17 -4.48 15.89 -19.96
CA PRO A 17 -3.76 16.40 -18.79
C PRO A 17 -3.52 17.92 -18.82
N VAL A 18 -3.77 18.59 -19.96
CA VAL A 18 -3.72 20.05 -20.08
C VAL A 18 -4.90 20.75 -19.38
N GLU A 19 -6.02 20.06 -19.15
CA GLU A 19 -7.25 20.70 -18.63
C GLU A 19 -7.53 20.43 -17.15
N TYR A 20 -6.95 19.38 -16.56
CA TYR A 20 -7.17 18.97 -15.18
C TYR A 20 -5.87 18.53 -14.47
N THR A 21 -5.64 19.06 -13.27
CA THR A 21 -4.58 18.60 -12.38
C THR A 21 -5.06 17.46 -11.47
N LEU A 22 -4.32 16.35 -11.47
CA LEU A 22 -4.60 15.18 -10.64
C LEU A 22 -4.08 15.35 -9.20
N ARG A 23 -5.00 15.32 -8.22
CA ARG A 23 -4.73 15.30 -6.78
C ARG A 23 -5.06 13.93 -6.19
N LYS A 24 -4.04 13.14 -5.86
CA LYS A 24 -4.24 11.81 -5.26
C LYS A 24 -4.57 11.92 -3.77
N ARG A 25 -5.72 11.38 -3.34
CA ARG A 25 -6.03 11.28 -1.90
C ARG A 25 -5.24 10.14 -1.27
N LEU A 26 -5.05 10.23 0.05
CA LEU A 26 -4.59 9.07 0.80
C LEU A 26 -5.67 7.99 0.78
N PRO A 27 -5.30 6.70 0.64
CA PRO A 27 -6.25 5.60 0.79
C PRO A 27 -6.99 5.71 2.12
N HIS A 28 -8.27 5.31 2.12
CA HIS A 28 -9.05 5.24 3.35
C HIS A 28 -8.33 4.32 4.36
N ARG A 29 -8.06 4.82 5.56
CA ARG A 29 -7.19 4.12 6.51
C ARG A 29 -7.96 2.97 7.16
N LEU A 30 -7.40 1.77 7.06
CA LEU A 30 -7.74 0.68 7.99
C LEU A 30 -7.36 1.09 9.43
N PRO A 31 -7.98 0.49 10.47
CA PRO A 31 -7.62 0.74 11.86
C PRO A 31 -6.11 0.50 12.06
N ARG A 32 -5.38 1.51 12.52
CA ARG A 32 -3.92 1.42 12.71
C ARG A 32 -3.60 0.81 14.06
N ARG A 33 -3.11 -0.42 14.06
CA ARG A 33 -2.42 -0.99 15.21
C ARG A 33 -1.02 -0.36 15.29
N PRO A 34 -0.41 -0.29 16.48
CA PRO A 34 0.96 0.20 16.64
C PRO A 34 2.00 -0.58 15.82
N ASN A 35 1.68 -1.83 15.44
CA ASN A 35 2.58 -2.76 14.76
C ASN A 35 2.39 -2.78 13.24
N ASP A 36 1.51 -1.94 12.70
CA ASP A 36 1.27 -1.82 11.25
C ASP A 36 2.27 -0.84 10.61
N ILE A 37 2.96 -1.32 9.57
CA ILE A 37 4.02 -0.60 8.87
C ILE A 37 3.61 -0.42 7.41
N TYR A 38 3.43 0.82 6.99
CA TYR A 38 3.12 1.15 5.59
C TYR A 38 4.40 1.49 4.83
N VAL A 39 4.73 0.66 3.86
CA VAL A 39 5.89 0.82 3.00
C VAL A 39 5.59 1.86 1.93
N ASN A 40 6.47 2.84 1.80
CA ASN A 40 6.46 3.78 0.68
C ASN A 40 7.72 3.57 -0.18
N MET A 41 7.73 4.14 -1.38
CA MET A 41 8.87 4.08 -2.28
C MET A 41 9.89 5.21 -2.11
N LYS A 42 9.54 6.28 -1.38
CA LYS A 42 10.37 7.49 -1.25
C LYS A 42 11.45 7.38 -0.17
N THR A 43 11.14 6.71 0.94
CA THR A 43 12.11 6.48 2.02
C THR A 43 13.20 5.54 1.55
N ASP A 44 14.41 5.63 2.11
CA ASP A 44 15.48 4.66 1.83
C ASP A 44 15.10 3.23 2.26
N PHE A 45 15.56 2.24 1.49
CA PHE A 45 15.27 0.83 1.72
C PHE A 45 15.84 0.35 3.05
N LYS A 46 17.13 0.62 3.29
CA LYS A 46 17.83 0.18 4.51
C LYS A 46 17.23 0.82 5.76
N ALA A 47 16.84 2.10 5.67
CA ALA A 47 16.15 2.79 6.75
C ALA A 47 14.82 2.12 7.14
N GLN A 48 14.02 1.68 6.15
CA GLN A 48 12.78 0.96 6.44
C GLN A 48 13.03 -0.43 7.03
N LEU A 49 14.03 -1.17 6.52
CA LEU A 49 14.40 -2.47 7.09
C LEU A 49 14.83 -2.35 8.55
N VAL A 50 15.74 -1.42 8.86
CA VAL A 50 16.21 -1.15 10.22
C VAL A 50 15.06 -0.74 11.13
N ARG A 51 14.09 0.04 10.63
CA ARG A 51 12.90 0.40 11.40
C ARG A 51 12.06 -0.83 11.75
N CYS A 52 11.83 -1.74 10.79
CA CYS A 52 11.07 -2.96 11.04
C CYS A 52 11.77 -3.86 12.06
N GLN A 53 13.09 -4.00 11.94
CA GLN A 53 13.92 -4.77 12.87
C GLN A 53 13.84 -4.19 14.29
N LYS A 54 13.99 -2.86 14.45
CA LYS A 54 13.88 -2.19 15.75
C LYS A 54 12.53 -2.42 16.44
N LEU A 55 11.44 -2.51 15.69
CA LEU A 55 10.11 -2.79 16.23
C LEU A 55 10.00 -4.23 16.75
N LEU A 56 10.58 -5.19 16.01
CA LEU A 56 10.65 -6.59 16.45
C LEU A 56 11.54 -6.74 17.69
N ASP A 57 12.64 -5.98 17.79
CA ASP A 57 13.60 -6.07 18.90
C ASP A 57 13.18 -5.31 20.16
N GLY A 58 12.05 -4.59 20.14
CA GLY A 58 11.55 -3.84 21.31
C GLY A 58 12.27 -2.53 21.60
N GLY A 59 12.92 -1.95 20.59
CA GLY A 59 13.68 -0.71 20.72
C GLY A 59 14.89 -0.80 21.67
N ALA A 60 15.64 0.28 21.79
CA ALA A 60 16.90 0.33 22.56
C ALA A 60 16.75 0.18 24.09
N ARG A 61 15.53 -0.01 24.62
CA ARG A 61 15.23 -0.07 26.06
C ARG A 61 14.51 -1.35 26.51
N GLY A 62 14.34 -2.34 25.63
CA GLY A 62 13.79 -3.66 25.99
C GLY A 62 12.33 -3.66 26.49
N GLN A 63 11.62 -2.53 26.38
CA GLN A 63 10.23 -2.39 26.76
C GLN A 63 9.38 -2.43 25.48
N ASN A 64 8.46 -3.39 25.39
CA ASN A 64 7.50 -3.60 24.30
C ASN A 64 8.07 -4.18 22.98
N ALA A 65 8.86 -5.26 23.05
CA ALA A 65 9.17 -6.07 21.87
C ALA A 65 7.88 -6.62 21.25
N CYS A 66 7.63 -6.28 19.98
CA CYS A 66 6.49 -6.81 19.26
C CYS A 66 6.76 -8.26 18.89
N THR A 67 5.86 -9.16 19.31
CA THR A 67 5.88 -10.57 18.89
C THR A 67 5.63 -10.71 17.39
N GLU A 68 4.93 -9.74 16.81
CA GLU A 68 4.64 -9.64 15.39
C GLU A 68 4.49 -8.21 14.90
N ILE A 69 4.81 -8.00 13.62
CA ILE A 69 4.56 -6.77 12.87
C ILE A 69 3.81 -7.09 11.57
N TYR A 70 3.11 -6.11 11.03
CA TYR A 70 2.40 -6.24 9.76
C TYR A 70 2.96 -5.22 8.76
N ILE A 71 3.46 -5.71 7.63
CA ILE A 71 4.03 -4.89 6.57
C ILE A 71 3.00 -4.77 5.46
N HIS A 72 2.61 -3.55 5.14
CA HIS A 72 1.62 -3.23 4.12
C HIS A 72 2.28 -2.58 2.91
N GLY A 73 2.06 -3.16 1.74
CA GLY A 73 2.45 -2.61 0.45
C GLY A 73 1.23 -2.39 -0.43
N LEU A 74 1.12 -1.22 -1.05
CA LEU A 74 0.06 -0.86 -1.99
C LEU A 74 0.65 -0.64 -3.39
N GLY A 75 0.09 -1.30 -4.41
CA GLY A 75 0.52 -1.18 -5.80
C GLY A 75 2.02 -1.36 -5.96
N LEU A 76 2.71 -0.32 -6.44
CA LEU A 76 4.17 -0.32 -6.62
C LEU A 76 4.93 -0.75 -5.36
N ALA A 77 4.44 -0.40 -4.16
CA ALA A 77 5.11 -0.72 -2.88
C ALA A 77 5.11 -2.21 -2.51
N ILE A 78 4.36 -3.07 -3.21
CA ILE A 78 4.24 -4.50 -2.92
C ILE A 78 5.60 -5.20 -2.96
N ASN A 79 6.36 -5.05 -4.05
CA ASN A 79 7.67 -5.72 -4.20
C ASN A 79 8.64 -5.34 -3.08
N ARG A 80 8.57 -4.08 -2.65
CA ARG A 80 9.41 -3.58 -1.56
C ARG A 80 8.98 -4.13 -0.20
N ALA A 81 7.67 -4.24 0.06
CA ALA A 81 7.15 -4.89 1.26
C ALA A 81 7.59 -6.36 1.35
N ILE A 82 7.51 -7.09 0.23
CA ILE A 82 7.98 -8.48 0.13
C ILE A 82 9.48 -8.55 0.43
N ASN A 83 10.29 -7.69 -0.19
CA ASN A 83 11.74 -7.70 0.01
C ASN A 83 12.12 -7.44 1.49
N ILE A 84 11.46 -6.48 2.15
CA ILE A 84 11.69 -6.23 3.59
C ILE A 84 11.35 -7.49 4.40
N ALA A 85 10.19 -8.10 4.17
CA ALA A 85 9.77 -9.29 4.92
C ALA A 85 10.74 -10.47 4.75
N LEU A 86 11.20 -10.72 3.52
CA LEU A 86 12.16 -11.79 3.21
C LEU A 86 13.53 -11.52 3.85
N GLN A 87 14.01 -10.28 3.85
CA GLN A 87 15.28 -9.95 4.51
C GLN A 87 15.21 -10.09 6.04
N LEU A 88 14.08 -9.71 6.66
CA LEU A 88 13.85 -9.95 8.08
C LEU A 88 13.85 -11.46 8.39
N GLN A 89 13.13 -12.25 7.58
CA GLN A 89 13.09 -13.70 7.76
C GLN A 89 14.47 -14.33 7.63
N ALA A 90 15.21 -14.00 6.56
CA ALA A 90 16.54 -14.53 6.32
C ALA A 90 17.55 -14.12 7.41
N GLY A 91 17.47 -12.87 7.89
CA GLY A 91 18.34 -12.35 8.96
C GLY A 91 17.99 -12.85 10.36
N SER A 92 16.86 -13.56 10.54
CA SER A 92 16.37 -14.01 11.84
C SER A 92 16.95 -15.35 12.31
N PHE A 93 17.72 -16.04 11.46
CA PHE A 93 18.28 -17.38 11.74
C PHE A 93 17.20 -18.38 12.22
N GLY A 94 16.01 -18.33 11.61
CA GLY A 94 14.90 -19.25 11.91
C GLY A 94 13.96 -18.79 13.04
N SER A 95 14.19 -17.62 13.65
CA SER A 95 13.33 -17.08 14.71
C SER A 95 12.11 -16.30 14.21
N LEU A 96 12.02 -16.01 12.90
CA LEU A 96 10.85 -15.37 12.28
C LEU A 96 10.24 -16.21 11.16
N GLN A 97 8.92 -16.16 11.04
CA GLN A 97 8.16 -16.62 9.89
C GLN A 97 7.30 -15.50 9.30
N VAL A 98 6.90 -15.69 8.04
CA VAL A 98 6.08 -14.74 7.29
C VAL A 98 4.82 -15.41 6.77
N ALA A 99 3.71 -14.68 6.80
CA ALA A 99 2.44 -15.07 6.16
C ALA A 99 1.85 -13.86 5.43
N ALA A 100 1.42 -14.05 4.19
CA ALA A 100 0.94 -12.97 3.34
C ALA A 100 -0.55 -13.13 3.00
N ASN A 101 -1.27 -12.02 3.04
CA ASN A 101 -2.63 -11.88 2.55
C ASN A 101 -2.68 -10.76 1.50
N THR A 102 -3.59 -10.88 0.54
CA THR A 102 -3.82 -9.86 -0.48
C THR A 102 -5.19 -9.22 -0.28
N SER A 103 -5.33 -7.98 -0.73
CA SER A 103 -6.62 -7.29 -0.79
C SER A 103 -6.65 -6.31 -1.96
N THR A 104 -7.86 -5.83 -2.28
CA THR A 104 -8.07 -4.72 -3.22
C THR A 104 -8.40 -3.47 -2.43
N VAL A 105 -7.69 -2.39 -2.69
CA VAL A 105 -7.88 -1.09 -2.04
C VAL A 105 -8.40 -0.11 -3.08
N GLU A 106 -9.60 0.41 -2.82
CA GLU A 106 -10.19 1.50 -3.58
C GLU A 106 -9.49 2.82 -3.25
N LEU A 107 -9.12 3.56 -4.27
CA LEU A 107 -8.45 4.85 -4.21
C LEU A 107 -9.29 5.89 -4.92
N VAL A 108 -9.40 7.04 -4.28
CA VAL A 108 -10.11 8.20 -4.79
C VAL A 108 -9.09 9.26 -5.15
N ASP A 109 -9.07 9.68 -6.41
CA ASP A 109 -8.28 10.82 -6.86
C ASP A 109 -9.24 11.97 -7.22
N ASP A 110 -8.86 13.19 -6.87
CA ASP A 110 -9.56 14.40 -7.29
C ASP A 110 -8.90 14.97 -8.55
N LEU A 111 -9.72 15.52 -9.42
CA LEU A 111 -9.32 16.22 -10.63
C LEU A 111 -9.76 17.68 -10.48
N GLU A 112 -8.79 18.57 -10.30
CA GLU A 112 -9.00 20.01 -10.17
C GLU A 112 -8.90 20.65 -11.57
N PRO A 113 -9.92 21.39 -12.04
CA PRO A 113 -9.85 22.06 -13.33
C PRO A 113 -8.89 23.25 -13.27
N GLU A 114 -8.16 23.50 -14.36
CA GLU A 114 -7.28 24.67 -14.50
C GLU A 114 -8.04 25.97 -14.79
N THR A 115 -9.36 25.89 -15.01
CA THR A 115 -10.22 27.05 -15.33
C THR A 115 -11.49 27.03 -14.51
N ASP A 116 -12.01 28.21 -14.16
CA ASP A 116 -13.25 28.37 -13.39
C ASP A 116 -14.53 27.95 -14.15
N ALA A 117 -14.40 27.65 -15.45
CA ALA A 117 -15.53 27.25 -16.29
C ALA A 117 -15.95 25.79 -16.11
N ARG A 118 -15.23 25.01 -15.31
CA ARG A 118 -15.45 23.57 -15.14
C ARG A 118 -15.55 23.19 -13.68
N GLU A 119 -16.23 22.08 -13.43
CA GLU A 119 -16.39 21.53 -12.09
C GLU A 119 -15.28 20.51 -11.75
N PRO A 120 -14.90 20.37 -10.47
CA PRO A 120 -14.04 19.30 -9.99
C PRO A 120 -14.65 17.91 -10.25
N LEU A 121 -13.80 16.97 -10.65
CA LEU A 121 -14.21 15.59 -10.88
C LEU A 121 -13.54 14.65 -9.87
N THR A 122 -14.17 13.51 -9.63
CA THR A 122 -13.61 12.45 -8.77
C THR A 122 -13.44 11.17 -9.58
N ARG A 123 -12.24 10.59 -9.52
CA ARG A 123 -11.93 9.31 -10.15
C ARG A 123 -11.68 8.24 -9.10
N ILE A 124 -12.38 7.11 -9.23
CA ILE A 124 -12.18 5.93 -8.39
C ILE A 124 -11.33 4.91 -9.16
N ARG A 125 -10.32 4.35 -8.52
CA ARG A 125 -9.51 3.26 -9.07
C ARG A 125 -9.18 2.22 -8.01
N ASN A 126 -8.87 1.02 -8.44
CA ASN A 126 -8.49 -0.08 -7.57
C ASN A 126 -6.99 -0.37 -7.67
N ASN A 127 -6.34 -0.54 -6.53
CA ASN A 127 -4.97 -1.06 -6.45
C ASN A 127 -4.93 -2.34 -5.63
N SER A 128 -4.08 -3.27 -6.05
CA SER A 128 -3.74 -4.43 -5.23
C SER A 128 -2.94 -4.00 -4.00
N ALA A 129 -3.16 -4.68 -2.88
CA ALA A 129 -2.39 -4.54 -1.67
C ALA A 129 -1.94 -5.90 -1.14
N ILE A 130 -0.81 -5.90 -0.45
CA ILE A 130 -0.28 -7.04 0.30
C ILE A 130 -0.16 -6.67 1.78
N HIS A 131 -0.51 -7.62 2.64
CA HIS A 131 -0.37 -7.54 4.09
C HIS A 131 0.48 -8.73 4.52
N ILE A 132 1.71 -8.47 4.97
CA ILE A 132 2.65 -9.51 5.37
C ILE A 132 2.79 -9.47 6.87
N ARG A 133 2.29 -10.50 7.55
CA ARG A 133 2.53 -10.74 8.96
C ARG A 133 3.92 -11.33 9.12
N VAL A 134 4.77 -10.69 9.92
CA VAL A 134 6.09 -11.19 10.31
C VAL A 134 6.05 -11.45 11.81
N PHE A 135 6.27 -12.69 12.24
CA PHE A 135 6.02 -13.11 13.62
C PHE A 135 7.10 -14.06 14.14
N ARG A 136 7.35 -13.98 15.45
CA ARG A 136 8.32 -14.84 16.13
C ARG A 136 7.84 -16.28 16.21
N VAL A 137 8.77 -17.21 16.01
CA VAL A 137 8.56 -18.66 16.17
C VAL A 137 9.73 -19.26 16.95
N THR A 138 9.49 -20.39 17.60
CA THR A 138 10.57 -21.19 18.19
C THR A 138 11.35 -21.86 17.06
N PRO A 139 12.68 -21.66 16.97
CA PRO A 139 13.50 -22.37 16.00
C PRO A 139 13.37 -23.89 16.21
N LYS A 140 13.39 -24.65 15.11
CA LYS A 140 13.42 -26.11 15.14
C LYS A 140 14.84 -26.62 15.38
#